data_AF-A0A2T9YPY7-F1
#
_entry.id   AF-A0A2T9YPY7-F1
#
_cell.length_a   1.000
_cell.length_b   1.000
_cell.length_c   1.000
_cell.angle_alpha   90.00
_cell.angle_beta   90.00
_cell.angle_gamma   90.00
#
_symmetry.space_group_name_H-M   'P 1'
#
loop_
_entity.id
_entity.type
_entity.pdbx_description
1 polymer ?
#
loop_
_entity_poly.entity_id
_entity_poly.type
_entity_poly.pdbx_seq_one_letter_code
_entity_poly.pdbx_strand_id
1 'polypeptide(L)'
;MQFGNRKADTDEKSKLFCKRFHLTHALLLLWFALIESFRLLSMATELQQNILLFLSQSGSIANTAALEDGKLDQQIVFSALKSLESRAFVEFSAIEQESWLLTEEGSQIMENGSHEVRVFNQVPEGEDGISIADLTSKLGAIAKIGQGKAFKNSWISKKGDRLIRTVSSVEDVTKTQLEEIKATGNHTDSSIIKELKRRKLIDKVKQISYSVTKGEKFSTSLEKQETDLTTEMIQSGSWKTANFKEYNFNAAGLPTKGGHFHPLLKVREEIQQAFFEMGFEEMATSNYVESSFWNFDALYIPQQHPAREAQDTFFIKDPAKATELPDFYKEVQKVHEEGGYGSIGYRYPWSYEESTRMVLRTHTTAVSGAILNTLSKMKPFESAKLFSIDRVFRNEAVDATHLAEFHQVEGVIAGRDISLGTLISFLDTFFGKMGIKKLQFKPAYNPYTEPSLEVFSWHEGFQKWVEIGNSGIFRPEMLRPLGLDPGVRVIGFGLSLERPTMIKYGIDNIRALVGHKIDLNMVENNPICRLDKTASSTAFEYAKIDD
;
A
#
# COMPACT_ATOMS: atom_id res chain seq x y z
N MET A 1 -13.51 51.20 24.36
CA MET A 1 -12.41 50.20 24.41
C MET A 1 -12.98 48.84 24.06
N GLN A 2 -12.68 48.31 22.88
CA GLN A 2 -12.27 46.92 22.65
C GLN A 2 -11.91 46.79 21.17
N PHE A 3 -10.63 47.00 20.90
CA PHE A 3 -9.97 46.56 19.67
C PHE A 3 -9.61 45.09 19.85
N GLY A 4 -9.91 44.24 18.87
CA GLY A 4 -9.33 42.90 18.83
C GLY A 4 -10.10 41.85 18.03
N ASN A 5 -10.25 42.03 16.72
CA ASN A 5 -10.45 40.90 15.79
C ASN A 5 -10.14 41.34 14.34
N ARG A 6 -8.84 41.40 14.00
CA ARG A 6 -8.35 41.60 12.62
C ARG A 6 -7.13 40.75 12.25
N LYS A 7 -6.81 39.70 13.03
CA LYS A 7 -5.62 38.86 12.78
C LYS A 7 -5.89 37.49 12.14
N ALA A 8 -7.12 36.99 12.18
CA ALA A 8 -7.45 35.66 11.63
C ALA A 8 -7.70 35.67 10.10
N ASP A 9 -8.26 36.75 9.56
CA ASP A 9 -8.66 36.82 8.13
C ASP A 9 -7.49 37.09 7.17
N THR A 10 -6.33 37.51 7.70
CA THR A 10 -5.10 37.71 6.92
C THR A 10 -4.35 36.41 6.65
N ASP A 11 -4.40 35.43 7.56
CA ASP A 11 -3.60 34.20 7.46
C ASP A 11 -4.21 33.20 6.43
N GLU A 12 -5.53 33.22 6.28
CA GLU A 12 -6.25 32.39 5.30
C GLU A 12 -6.08 32.94 3.87
N LYS A 13 -6.10 34.28 3.70
CA LYS A 13 -5.80 34.95 2.42
C LYS A 13 -4.36 34.74 1.97
N SER A 14 -3.39 34.74 2.90
CA SER A 14 -1.99 34.45 2.61
C SER A 14 -1.77 32.99 2.18
N LYS A 15 -2.45 32.02 2.81
CA LYS A 15 -2.38 30.59 2.41
C LYS A 15 -3.02 30.35 1.04
N LEU A 16 -4.11 31.04 0.72
CA LEU A 16 -4.75 30.97 -0.60
C LEU A 16 -3.87 31.61 -1.69
N PHE A 17 -3.14 32.68 -1.36
CA PHE A 17 -2.18 33.34 -2.26
C PHE A 17 -0.96 32.45 -2.55
N CYS A 18 -0.38 31.80 -1.54
CA CYS A 18 0.71 30.82 -1.72
C CYS A 18 0.29 29.60 -2.55
N LYS A 19 -0.92 29.07 -2.37
CA LYS A 19 -1.46 27.96 -3.19
C LYS A 19 -1.66 28.38 -4.65
N ARG A 20 -2.17 29.59 -4.90
CA ARG A 20 -2.29 30.14 -6.26
C ARG A 20 -0.93 30.35 -6.91
N PHE A 21 0.07 30.82 -6.15
CA PHE A 21 1.43 31.06 -6.64
C PHE A 21 2.16 29.75 -7.01
N HIS A 22 1.97 28.68 -6.24
CA HIS A 22 2.51 27.36 -6.58
C HIS A 22 1.81 26.74 -7.79
N LEU A 23 0.49 26.93 -7.94
CA LEU A 23 -0.24 26.43 -9.10
C LEU A 23 0.17 27.16 -10.39
N THR A 24 0.36 28.48 -10.34
CA THR A 24 0.85 29.25 -11.48
C THR A 24 2.30 28.93 -11.82
N HIS A 25 3.16 28.69 -10.83
CA HIS A 25 4.55 28.28 -11.07
C HIS A 25 4.63 26.87 -11.67
N ALA A 26 3.81 25.92 -11.20
CA ALA A 26 3.71 24.58 -11.78
C ALA A 26 3.14 24.60 -13.21
N LEU A 27 2.14 25.45 -13.48
CA LEU A 27 1.60 25.67 -14.83
C LEU A 27 2.62 26.34 -15.76
N LEU A 28 3.43 27.28 -15.26
CA LEU A 28 4.54 27.87 -16.00
C LEU A 28 5.62 26.83 -16.31
N LEU A 29 5.98 25.98 -15.35
CA LEU A 29 6.94 24.88 -15.57
C LEU A 29 6.40 23.84 -16.56
N LEU A 30 5.10 23.50 -16.49
CA LEU A 30 4.44 22.65 -17.48
C LEU A 30 4.39 23.31 -18.86
N TRP A 31 4.19 24.62 -18.93
CA TRP A 31 4.17 25.37 -20.18
C TRP A 31 5.58 25.52 -20.77
N PHE A 32 6.59 25.76 -19.95
CA PHE A 32 8.01 25.71 -20.35
C PHE A 32 8.40 24.31 -20.80
N ALA A 33 8.02 23.25 -20.07
CA ALA A 33 8.26 21.87 -20.48
C ALA A 33 7.51 21.52 -21.77
N LEU A 34 6.31 22.06 -22.00
CA LEU A 34 5.57 21.93 -23.26
C LEU A 34 6.27 22.66 -24.41
N ILE A 35 6.74 23.89 -24.19
CA ILE A 35 7.50 24.67 -25.18
C ILE A 35 8.82 23.98 -25.51
N GLU A 36 9.52 23.46 -24.51
CA GLU A 36 10.78 22.75 -24.64
C GLU A 36 10.57 21.39 -25.31
N SER A 37 9.49 20.68 -24.97
CA SER A 37 9.06 19.47 -25.68
C SER A 37 8.69 19.77 -27.14
N PHE A 38 8.03 20.90 -27.43
CA PHE A 38 7.68 21.30 -28.80
C PHE A 38 8.93 21.66 -29.62
N ARG A 39 9.89 22.34 -28.99
CA ARG A 39 11.19 22.69 -29.57
C ARG A 39 12.06 21.45 -29.81
N LEU A 40 12.07 20.49 -28.89
CA LEU A 40 12.74 19.20 -29.07
C LEU A 40 12.07 18.38 -30.19
N LEU A 41 10.74 18.43 -30.31
CA LEU A 41 10.01 17.77 -31.39
C LEU A 41 10.32 18.39 -32.76
N SER A 42 10.41 19.72 -32.85
CA SER A 42 10.76 20.40 -34.10
C SER A 42 12.20 20.10 -34.51
N MET A 43 13.14 20.15 -33.56
CA MET A 43 14.54 19.78 -33.78
C MET A 43 14.69 18.30 -34.19
N ALA A 44 13.93 17.39 -33.59
CA ALA A 44 13.95 15.98 -33.96
C ALA A 44 13.41 15.74 -35.39
N THR A 45 12.42 16.51 -35.83
CA THR A 45 11.84 16.37 -37.17
C THR A 45 12.78 16.92 -38.25
N GLU A 46 13.45 18.05 -37.99
CA GLU A 46 14.52 18.57 -38.85
C GLU A 46 15.71 17.60 -38.91
N LEU A 47 16.09 17.02 -37.76
CA LEU A 47 17.15 16.02 -37.68
C LEU A 47 16.81 14.75 -38.47
N GLN A 48 15.56 14.29 -38.44
CA GLN A 48 15.10 13.16 -39.28
C GLN A 48 15.29 13.46 -40.76
N GLN A 49 14.89 14.64 -41.24
CA GLN A 49 15.11 15.04 -42.63
C GLN A 49 16.59 15.12 -42.98
N ASN A 50 17.41 15.72 -42.10
CA ASN A 50 18.84 15.84 -42.31
C ASN A 50 19.54 14.46 -42.38
N ILE A 51 19.15 13.52 -41.51
CA ILE A 51 19.65 12.14 -41.54
C ILE A 51 19.28 11.45 -42.86
N LEU A 52 18.02 11.58 -43.31
CA LEU A 52 17.57 10.99 -44.58
C LEU A 52 18.28 11.61 -45.79
N LEU A 53 18.48 12.93 -45.80
CA LEU A 53 19.23 13.63 -46.85
C LEU A 53 20.71 13.21 -46.88
N PHE A 54 21.34 13.10 -45.71
CA PHE A 54 22.73 12.63 -45.61
C PHE A 54 22.86 11.18 -46.09
N LEU A 55 21.96 10.28 -45.68
CA LEU A 55 21.94 8.89 -46.16
C LEU A 55 21.66 8.79 -47.66
N SER A 56 20.86 9.69 -48.22
CA SER A 56 20.63 9.79 -49.66
C SER A 56 21.94 10.06 -50.41
N GLN A 57 22.75 11.01 -49.94
CA GLN A 57 24.01 11.42 -50.56
C GLN A 57 25.19 10.46 -50.30
N SER A 58 25.35 10.00 -49.06
CA SER A 58 26.54 9.25 -48.60
C SER A 58 26.32 7.74 -48.49
N GLY A 59 25.08 7.26 -48.62
CA GLY A 59 24.71 5.85 -48.59
C GLY A 59 24.66 5.22 -47.19
N SER A 60 25.53 5.63 -46.27
CA SER A 60 25.55 5.19 -44.87
C SER A 60 26.16 6.25 -43.96
N ILE A 61 25.86 6.18 -42.66
CA ILE A 61 26.51 6.96 -41.60
C ILE A 61 27.29 5.98 -40.74
N ALA A 62 28.62 6.07 -40.79
CA ALA A 62 29.48 5.17 -40.03
C ALA A 62 29.41 5.43 -38.51
N ASN A 63 29.30 6.69 -38.09
CA ASN A 63 29.15 7.07 -36.69
C ASN A 63 28.43 8.43 -36.56
N THR A 64 27.29 8.46 -35.88
CA THR A 64 26.50 9.68 -35.66
C THR A 64 27.20 10.72 -34.77
N ALA A 65 28.23 10.35 -34.01
CA ALA A 65 29.03 11.31 -33.24
C ALA A 65 29.90 12.21 -34.15
N ALA A 66 30.15 11.81 -35.40
CA ALA A 66 30.91 12.62 -36.36
C ALA A 66 30.03 13.66 -37.09
N LEU A 67 28.71 13.63 -36.88
CA LEU A 67 27.78 14.60 -37.47
C LEU A 67 27.86 15.93 -36.71
N GLU A 68 27.79 17.05 -37.45
CA GLU A 68 27.87 18.42 -36.91
C GLU A 68 29.01 18.64 -35.90
N ASP A 69 30.21 18.13 -36.20
CA ASP A 69 31.41 18.24 -35.36
C ASP A 69 31.20 17.74 -33.91
N GLY A 70 30.32 16.75 -33.71
CA GLY A 70 30.08 16.14 -32.38
C GLY A 70 29.22 16.98 -31.45
N LYS A 71 28.55 18.01 -31.96
CA LYS A 71 27.64 18.87 -31.17
C LYS A 71 26.22 18.31 -31.02
N LEU A 72 25.91 17.24 -31.73
CA LEU A 72 24.59 16.60 -31.71
C LEU A 72 24.40 15.76 -30.43
N ASP A 73 23.34 16.05 -29.70
CA ASP A 73 22.89 15.23 -28.58
C ASP A 73 22.43 13.86 -29.10
N GLN A 74 23.17 12.82 -28.71
CA GLN A 74 22.92 11.46 -29.17
C GLN A 74 21.61 10.87 -28.63
N GLN A 75 21.02 11.44 -27.57
CA GLN A 75 19.67 11.05 -27.12
C GLN A 75 18.61 11.51 -28.12
N ILE A 76 18.74 12.71 -28.67
CA ILE A 76 17.83 13.24 -29.69
C ILE A 76 18.01 12.45 -31.00
N VAL A 77 19.25 12.13 -31.37
CA VAL A 77 19.56 11.27 -32.53
C VAL A 77 18.91 9.90 -32.37
N PHE A 78 18.97 9.28 -31.19
CA PHE A 78 18.32 7.99 -30.94
C PHE A 78 16.80 8.05 -31.13
N SER A 79 16.13 9.07 -30.60
CA SER A 79 14.69 9.26 -30.79
C SER A 79 14.32 9.46 -32.26
N ALA A 80 15.13 10.22 -33.01
CA ALA A 80 14.96 10.40 -34.45
C ALA A 80 15.14 9.08 -35.22
N LEU A 81 16.20 8.33 -34.93
CA LEU A 81 16.47 7.04 -35.57
C LEU A 81 15.40 6.00 -35.26
N LYS A 82 14.91 5.91 -34.03
CA LYS A 82 13.80 5.01 -33.67
C LYS A 82 12.51 5.33 -34.43
N SER A 83 12.20 6.61 -34.63
CA SER A 83 11.05 7.03 -35.42
C SER A 83 11.20 6.71 -36.91
N LEU A 84 12.43 6.71 -37.46
CA LEU A 84 12.69 6.34 -38.85
C LEU A 84 12.72 4.82 -39.03
N GLU A 85 13.29 4.08 -38.08
CA GLU A 85 13.31 2.62 -38.04
C GLU A 85 11.88 2.05 -37.94
N SER A 86 10.99 2.65 -37.14
CA SER A 86 9.59 2.20 -37.04
C SER A 86 8.82 2.31 -38.36
N ARG A 87 9.32 3.12 -39.31
CA ARG A 87 8.76 3.25 -40.67
C ARG A 87 9.56 2.44 -41.70
N ALA A 88 10.54 1.66 -41.26
CA ALA A 88 11.51 0.93 -42.08
C ALA A 88 12.32 1.82 -43.04
N PHE A 89 12.52 3.11 -42.71
CA PHE A 89 13.30 4.03 -43.54
C PHE A 89 14.80 3.82 -43.34
N VAL A 90 15.22 3.49 -42.12
CA VAL A 90 16.62 3.27 -41.75
C VAL A 90 16.76 2.01 -40.91
N GLU A 91 17.93 1.41 -40.96
CA GLU A 91 18.39 0.43 -39.99
C GLU A 91 19.59 1.04 -39.25
N PHE A 92 19.72 0.78 -37.95
CA PHE A 92 20.85 1.32 -37.19
C PHE A 92 21.32 0.37 -36.09
N SER A 93 22.60 0.49 -35.73
CA SER A 93 23.20 -0.27 -34.64
C SER A 93 23.94 0.67 -33.69
N ALA A 94 23.93 0.33 -32.39
CA ALA A 94 24.61 1.12 -31.37
C ALA A 94 26.13 0.88 -31.42
N ILE A 95 26.88 1.97 -31.35
CA ILE A 95 28.32 2.02 -31.14
C ILE A 95 28.53 2.52 -29.71
N GLU A 96 29.02 1.63 -28.86
CA GLU A 96 29.28 1.95 -27.46
C GLU A 96 30.75 2.25 -27.27
N GLN A 97 31.06 3.48 -26.84
CA GLN A 97 32.40 3.87 -26.44
C GLN A 97 32.40 4.23 -24.97
N GLU A 98 33.24 3.54 -24.21
CA GLU A 98 33.42 3.80 -22.80
C GLU A 98 34.68 4.65 -22.62
N SER A 99 34.56 5.75 -21.88
CA SER A 99 35.68 6.58 -21.49
C SER A 99 35.59 6.91 -20.00
N TRP A 100 36.75 7.19 -19.41
CA TRP A 100 36.86 7.65 -18.03
C TRP A 100 36.95 9.16 -18.04
N LEU A 101 36.02 9.80 -17.33
CA LEU A 101 36.02 11.25 -17.12
C LEU A 101 36.41 11.55 -15.67
N LEU A 102 37.00 12.72 -15.48
CA LEU A 102 37.39 13.21 -14.17
C LEU A 102 36.16 13.63 -13.38
N THR A 103 36.12 13.30 -12.09
CA THR A 103 35.13 13.86 -11.17
C THR A 103 35.48 15.31 -10.85
N GLU A 104 34.57 16.02 -10.17
CA GLU A 104 34.85 17.37 -9.67
C GLU A 104 36.09 17.39 -8.76
N GLU A 105 36.22 16.40 -7.88
CA GLU A 105 37.39 16.22 -7.02
C GLU A 105 38.66 15.89 -7.83
N GLY A 106 38.57 15.03 -8.85
CA GLY A 106 39.67 14.75 -9.77
C GLY A 106 40.16 15.99 -10.51
N SER A 107 39.23 16.86 -10.93
CA SER A 107 39.54 18.13 -11.59
C SER A 107 40.24 19.11 -10.63
N GLN A 108 39.79 19.19 -9.38
CA GLN A 108 40.44 20.02 -8.36
C GLN A 108 41.87 19.58 -8.03
N ILE A 109 42.14 18.27 -8.10
CA ILE A 109 43.51 17.72 -7.93
C ILE A 109 44.42 18.13 -9.10
N MET A 110 43.89 18.23 -10.32
CA MET A 110 44.69 18.71 -11.45
C MET A 110 45.12 20.17 -11.28
N GLU A 111 44.23 21.02 -10.78
CA GLU A 111 44.51 22.44 -10.56
C GLU A 111 45.43 22.67 -9.36
N ASN A 112 45.17 21.99 -8.23
CA ASN A 112 45.78 22.32 -6.93
C ASN A 112 46.83 21.29 -6.45
N GLY A 113 47.06 20.22 -7.21
CA GLY A 113 47.88 19.08 -6.81
C GLY A 113 47.09 18.07 -5.95
N SER A 114 47.60 16.83 -5.89
CA SER A 114 46.97 15.76 -5.12
C SER A 114 46.99 16.02 -3.62
N HIS A 115 46.03 15.42 -2.91
CA HIS A 115 45.85 15.62 -1.47
C HIS A 115 47.11 15.27 -0.67
N GLU A 116 47.84 14.23 -1.07
CA GLU A 116 49.11 13.81 -0.49
C GLU A 116 50.25 14.81 -0.70
N VAL A 117 50.34 15.42 -1.89
CA VAL A 117 51.35 16.46 -2.20
C VAL A 117 51.01 17.77 -1.48
N ARG A 118 49.72 18.12 -1.41
CA ARG A 118 49.24 19.28 -0.64
C ARG A 118 49.55 19.14 0.85
N VAL A 119 49.39 17.93 1.41
CA VAL A 119 49.81 17.64 2.78
C VAL A 119 51.33 17.76 2.93
N PHE A 120 52.10 17.14 2.03
CA PHE A 120 53.57 17.22 2.07
C PHE A 120 54.09 18.67 2.04
N ASN A 121 53.54 19.51 1.16
CA ASN A 121 53.91 20.92 1.04
C ASN A 121 53.62 21.75 2.29
N GLN A 122 52.62 21.36 3.10
CA GLN A 122 52.29 22.03 4.37
C GLN A 122 53.13 21.54 5.57
N VAL A 123 53.82 20.40 5.44
CA VAL A 123 54.80 19.97 6.46
C VAL A 123 56.10 20.74 6.23
N PRO A 124 56.65 21.47 7.22
CA PRO A 124 57.91 22.20 7.07
C PRO A 124 59.12 21.26 6.95
N GLU A 125 60.19 21.73 6.31
CA GLU A 125 61.48 21.03 6.27
C GLU A 125 62.21 21.18 7.61
N GLY A 126 62.64 20.08 8.22
CA GLY A 126 63.34 20.05 9.52
C GLY A 126 62.66 19.15 10.57
N GLU A 127 63.26 19.07 11.76
CA GLU A 127 62.76 18.20 12.85
C GLU A 127 61.51 18.73 13.56
N ASP A 128 61.15 20.00 13.35
CA ASP A 128 60.07 20.65 14.09
C ASP A 128 58.69 20.17 13.66
N GLY A 129 58.48 19.80 12.39
CA GLY A 129 57.21 19.25 11.88
C GLY A 129 55.95 20.10 12.14
N ILE A 130 54.79 19.59 11.69
CA ILE A 130 53.48 20.22 11.92
C ILE A 130 52.58 19.32 12.79
N SER A 131 51.80 19.91 13.69
CA SER A 131 50.84 19.14 14.49
C SER A 131 49.67 18.64 13.63
N ILE A 132 49.07 17.51 13.99
CA ILE A 132 47.90 16.96 13.27
C ILE A 132 46.70 17.93 13.33
N ALA A 133 46.55 18.68 14.43
CA ALA A 133 45.49 19.67 14.61
C ALA A 133 45.68 20.87 13.67
N ASP A 134 46.91 21.40 13.55
CA ASP A 134 47.21 22.54 12.67
C ASP A 134 47.15 22.18 11.18
N LEU A 135 47.49 20.95 10.83
CA LEU A 135 47.32 20.47 9.46
C LEU A 135 45.83 20.32 9.09
N THR A 136 45.01 19.88 10.04
CA THR A 136 43.55 19.74 9.85
C THR A 136 42.86 21.10 9.77
N SER A 137 43.33 22.13 10.50
CA SER A 137 42.78 23.48 10.40
C SER A 137 43.11 24.16 9.05
N LYS A 138 44.27 23.88 8.46
CA LYS A 138 44.70 24.45 7.17
C LYS A 138 44.10 23.77 5.93
N LEU A 139 43.94 22.45 5.95
CA LEU A 139 43.49 21.67 4.78
C LEU A 139 42.09 21.06 4.96
N GLY A 140 41.47 21.18 6.13
CA GLY A 140 40.13 20.65 6.40
C GLY A 140 40.06 19.13 6.27
N ALA A 141 38.97 18.62 5.68
CA ALA A 141 38.73 17.19 5.48
C ALA A 141 39.79 16.49 4.60
N ILE A 142 40.47 17.26 3.74
CA ILE A 142 41.52 16.78 2.82
C ILE A 142 42.76 16.32 3.59
N ALA A 143 43.04 16.94 4.75
CA ALA A 143 44.20 16.64 5.57
C ALA A 143 44.27 15.14 5.93
N LYS A 144 43.15 14.55 6.34
CA LYS A 144 43.09 13.15 6.78
C LYS A 144 43.31 12.16 5.62
N ILE A 145 42.77 12.48 4.44
CA ILE A 145 42.87 11.65 3.23
C ILE A 145 44.30 11.69 2.69
N GLY A 146 44.88 12.89 2.56
CA GLY A 146 46.25 13.09 2.08
C GLY A 146 47.32 12.51 3.02
N GLN A 147 47.12 12.63 4.35
CA GLN A 147 48.03 12.04 5.35
C GLN A 147 48.19 10.53 5.17
N GLY A 148 47.08 9.79 5.04
CA GLY A 148 47.12 8.32 4.93
C GLY A 148 47.92 7.83 3.72
N LYS A 149 47.85 8.56 2.59
CA LYS A 149 48.58 8.22 1.37
C LYS A 149 50.04 8.67 1.43
N ALA A 150 50.32 9.85 2.00
CA ALA A 150 51.68 10.32 2.23
C ALA A 150 52.47 9.40 3.19
N PHE A 151 51.80 8.81 4.19
CA PHE A 151 52.40 7.75 5.03
C PHE A 151 52.68 6.47 4.23
N LYS A 152 51.72 6.02 3.41
CA LYS A 152 51.89 4.81 2.58
C LYS A 152 53.04 4.94 1.59
N ASN A 153 53.26 6.14 1.06
CA ASN A 153 54.37 6.44 0.14
C ASN A 153 55.68 6.78 0.87
N SER A 154 55.71 6.71 2.22
CA SER A 154 56.87 7.06 3.05
C SER A 154 57.38 8.49 2.88
N TRP A 155 56.50 9.43 2.50
CA TRP A 155 56.85 10.84 2.31
C TRP A 155 56.94 11.61 3.63
N ILE A 156 56.13 11.20 4.61
CA ILE A 156 56.06 11.78 5.95
C ILE A 156 56.09 10.68 7.01
N SER A 157 56.59 10.98 8.21
CA SER A 157 56.58 10.09 9.37
C SER A 157 56.07 10.80 10.62
N LYS A 158 55.62 10.03 11.62
CA LYS A 158 55.01 10.54 12.86
C LYS A 158 56.03 10.51 14.00
N LYS A 159 56.29 11.66 14.63
CA LYS A 159 57.14 11.80 15.82
C LYS A 159 56.29 12.47 16.92
N GLY A 160 55.73 11.66 17.82
CA GLY A 160 54.72 12.13 18.79
C GLY A 160 53.43 12.59 18.11
N ASP A 161 52.98 13.81 18.41
CA ASP A 161 51.79 14.42 17.78
C ASP A 161 52.09 15.25 16.51
N ARG A 162 53.33 15.17 16.00
CA ARG A 162 53.80 15.96 14.87
C ARG A 162 54.19 15.09 13.68
N LEU A 163 53.94 15.61 12.48
CA LEU A 163 54.31 15.02 11.20
C LEU A 163 55.60 15.68 10.70
N ILE A 164 56.59 14.87 10.34
CA ILE A 164 57.88 15.31 9.78
C ILE A 164 58.05 14.77 8.36
N ARG A 165 58.78 15.49 7.51
CA ARG A 165 59.13 15.01 6.16
C ARG A 165 60.23 13.97 6.24
N THR A 166 60.10 12.90 5.45
CA THR A 166 61.11 11.85 5.30
C THR A 166 61.93 12.03 4.02
N VAL A 167 61.37 12.74 3.04
CA VAL A 167 61.98 13.01 1.72
C VAL A 167 62.04 14.50 1.43
N SER A 168 63.00 14.94 0.62
CA SER A 168 63.20 16.35 0.25
C SER A 168 62.25 16.84 -0.83
N SER A 169 61.80 15.97 -1.73
CA SER A 169 60.89 16.31 -2.84
C SER A 169 60.00 15.11 -3.20
N VAL A 170 58.82 15.39 -3.74
CA VAL A 170 57.84 14.36 -4.16
C VAL A 170 57.34 14.69 -5.57
N GLU A 171 57.07 13.64 -6.34
CA GLU A 171 56.43 13.76 -7.66
C GLU A 171 54.93 13.44 -7.53
N ASP A 172 54.09 14.27 -8.15
CA ASP A 172 52.64 14.12 -8.09
C ASP A 172 52.12 13.11 -9.11
N VAL A 173 52.44 11.83 -8.87
CA VAL A 173 52.05 10.71 -9.75
C VAL A 173 50.54 10.65 -9.95
N THR A 174 49.74 10.96 -8.91
CA THR A 174 48.28 10.99 -9.00
C THR A 174 47.82 12.05 -10.01
N LYS A 175 48.43 13.23 -10.03
CA LYS A 175 48.10 14.27 -11.00
C LYS A 175 48.49 13.87 -12.42
N THR A 176 49.69 13.32 -12.64
CA THR A 176 50.13 12.85 -13.96
C THR A 176 49.21 11.76 -14.52
N GLN A 177 48.75 10.83 -13.68
CA GLN A 177 47.79 9.79 -14.07
C GLN A 177 46.42 10.37 -14.47
N LEU A 178 45.96 11.43 -13.78
CA LEU A 178 44.71 12.12 -14.12
C LEU A 178 44.84 12.94 -15.42
N GLU A 179 46.02 13.49 -15.71
CA GLU A 179 46.34 14.17 -16.97
C GLU A 179 46.32 13.20 -18.15
N GLU A 180 46.87 11.98 -18.00
CA GLU A 180 46.82 10.93 -19.02
C GLU A 180 45.38 10.50 -19.32
N ILE A 181 44.55 10.32 -18.28
CA ILE A 181 43.13 9.98 -18.42
C ILE A 181 42.35 11.13 -19.08
N LYS A 182 42.66 12.38 -18.78
CA LYS A 182 42.03 13.54 -19.43
C LYS A 182 42.35 13.60 -20.93
N ALA A 183 43.57 13.27 -21.31
CA ALA A 183 44.03 13.35 -22.70
C ALA A 183 43.54 12.18 -23.56
N THR A 184 43.50 10.97 -23.00
CA THR A 184 43.24 9.74 -23.77
C THR A 184 41.86 9.12 -23.48
N GLY A 185 41.16 9.57 -22.43
CA GLY A 185 39.90 8.99 -21.96
C GLY A 185 40.07 7.60 -21.33
N ASN A 186 41.29 7.12 -21.14
CA ASN A 186 41.61 5.82 -20.57
C ASN A 186 43.03 5.81 -19.95
N HIS A 187 43.47 4.68 -19.40
CA HIS A 187 44.87 4.50 -19.02
C HIS A 187 45.33 3.11 -19.47
N THR A 188 46.59 3.02 -19.91
CA THR A 188 47.23 1.77 -20.34
C THR A 188 47.24 0.67 -19.24
N ASP A 189 47.25 1.04 -17.96
CA ASP A 189 47.25 0.11 -16.84
C ASP A 189 45.90 0.06 -16.11
N SER A 190 45.26 -1.11 -16.18
CA SER A 190 43.97 -1.37 -15.52
C SER A 190 44.01 -1.27 -13.98
N SER A 191 45.18 -1.41 -13.36
CA SER A 191 45.35 -1.34 -11.91
C SER A 191 45.19 0.09 -11.39
N ILE A 192 45.67 1.07 -12.16
CA ILE A 192 45.58 2.51 -11.87
C ILE A 192 44.12 2.96 -11.95
N ILE A 193 43.39 2.52 -12.97
CA ILE A 193 41.96 2.81 -13.11
C ILE A 193 41.15 2.30 -11.90
N LYS A 194 41.42 1.07 -11.45
CA LYS A 194 40.76 0.51 -10.25
C LYS A 194 41.05 1.34 -9.00
N GLU A 195 42.27 1.83 -8.86
CA GLU A 195 42.64 2.68 -7.74
C GLU A 195 41.96 4.06 -7.78
N LEU A 196 42.03 4.75 -8.92
CA LEU A 196 41.43 6.08 -9.10
C LEU A 196 39.90 6.03 -8.96
N LYS A 197 39.26 4.97 -9.45
CA LYS A 197 37.83 4.70 -9.24
C LYS A 197 37.51 4.48 -7.76
N ARG A 198 38.30 3.68 -7.03
CA ARG A 198 38.11 3.47 -5.58
C ARG A 198 38.24 4.78 -4.81
N ARG A 199 39.10 5.70 -5.29
CA ARG A 199 39.28 7.04 -4.74
C ARG A 199 38.21 8.06 -5.18
N LYS A 200 37.27 7.67 -6.05
CA LYS A 200 36.24 8.55 -6.63
C LYS A 200 36.80 9.76 -7.40
N LEU A 201 37.98 9.60 -8.02
CA LEU A 201 38.63 10.66 -8.81
C LEU A 201 38.27 10.62 -10.29
N ILE A 202 37.78 9.47 -10.75
CA ILE A 202 37.29 9.26 -12.11
C ILE A 202 35.97 8.51 -12.06
N ASP A 203 35.10 8.80 -13.03
CA ASP A 203 33.85 8.12 -13.27
C ASP A 203 33.79 7.59 -14.70
N LYS A 204 33.14 6.43 -14.85
CA LYS A 204 32.98 5.79 -16.16
C LYS A 204 31.80 6.43 -16.86
N VAL A 205 32.02 7.00 -18.04
CA VAL A 205 30.95 7.54 -18.87
C VAL A 205 30.82 6.69 -20.12
N LYS A 206 29.60 6.21 -20.35
CA LYS A 206 29.25 5.45 -21.55
C LYS A 206 28.67 6.43 -22.56
N GLN A 207 29.40 6.67 -23.64
CA GLN A 207 28.89 7.39 -24.80
C GLN A 207 28.34 6.37 -25.79
N ILE A 208 27.10 6.58 -26.22
CA ILE A 208 26.43 5.76 -27.20
C ILE A 208 26.21 6.63 -28.43
N SER A 209 26.77 6.21 -29.56
CA SER A 209 26.46 6.74 -30.88
C SER A 209 25.95 5.61 -31.77
N TYR A 210 25.65 5.88 -33.04
CA TYR A 210 24.98 4.91 -33.91
C TYR A 210 25.64 4.84 -35.28
N SER A 211 25.68 3.66 -35.88
CA SER A 211 25.86 3.50 -37.32
C SER A 211 24.49 3.34 -37.97
N VAL A 212 24.28 3.96 -39.14
CA VAL A 212 22.97 4.03 -39.79
C VAL A 212 23.09 3.67 -41.27
N THR A 213 22.22 2.78 -41.73
CA THR A 213 22.10 2.35 -43.13
C THR A 213 20.69 2.57 -43.66
N LYS A 214 20.53 2.53 -44.99
CA LYS A 214 19.21 2.61 -45.63
C LYS A 214 18.40 1.36 -45.27
N GLY A 215 17.17 1.55 -44.82
CA GLY A 215 16.21 0.46 -44.60
C GLY A 215 15.48 0.09 -45.89
N GLU A 216 14.66 -0.96 -45.82
CA GLU A 216 13.92 -1.51 -46.97
C GLU A 216 13.00 -0.48 -47.66
N LYS A 217 12.37 0.40 -46.87
CA LYS A 217 11.44 1.45 -47.35
C LYS A 217 12.07 2.84 -47.33
N PHE A 218 13.38 2.95 -47.59
CA PHE A 218 14.07 4.23 -47.59
C PHE A 218 13.41 5.26 -48.52
N SER A 219 12.97 6.39 -47.97
CA SER A 219 12.44 7.55 -48.69
C SER A 219 12.96 8.83 -48.08
N THR A 220 13.15 9.87 -48.89
CA THR A 220 13.51 11.21 -48.45
C THR A 220 12.30 12.06 -48.05
N SER A 221 11.08 11.65 -48.42
CA SER A 221 9.83 12.29 -48.02
C SER A 221 9.21 11.56 -46.82
N LEU A 222 9.03 12.28 -45.72
CA LEU A 222 8.24 11.81 -44.58
C LEU A 222 6.76 12.01 -44.92
N GLU A 223 6.13 11.02 -45.55
CA GLU A 223 4.67 11.04 -45.71
C GLU A 223 4.02 11.02 -44.32
N LYS A 224 3.11 11.97 -44.08
CA LYS A 224 2.36 12.04 -42.84
C LYS A 224 1.25 10.98 -42.92
N GLN A 225 1.35 9.97 -42.07
CA GLN A 225 0.29 9.00 -41.91
C GLN A 225 -0.85 9.59 -41.07
N GLU A 226 -2.09 9.32 -41.48
CA GLU A 226 -3.27 9.73 -40.73
C GLU A 226 -3.44 8.82 -39.50
N THR A 227 -3.82 9.38 -38.35
CA THR A 227 -3.95 8.61 -37.10
C THR A 227 -5.34 8.01 -36.93
N ASP A 228 -6.36 8.78 -37.28
CA ASP A 228 -7.76 8.44 -37.04
C ASP A 228 -8.59 8.70 -38.29
N LEU A 229 -9.64 7.90 -38.46
CA LEU A 229 -10.63 8.11 -39.50
C LEU A 229 -11.58 9.25 -39.10
N THR A 230 -11.66 10.31 -39.90
CA THR A 230 -12.59 11.44 -39.62
C THR A 230 -13.86 11.36 -40.45
N THR A 231 -14.90 12.06 -39.98
CA THR A 231 -16.19 12.16 -40.67
C THR A 231 -16.03 12.75 -42.08
N GLU A 232 -15.17 13.74 -42.25
CA GLU A 232 -14.91 14.42 -43.53
C GLU A 232 -14.19 13.48 -44.52
N MET A 233 -13.28 12.64 -44.02
CA MET A 233 -12.64 11.62 -44.85
C MET A 233 -13.68 10.62 -45.36
N ILE A 234 -14.59 10.16 -44.49
CA ILE A 234 -15.69 9.25 -44.85
C ILE A 234 -16.59 9.88 -45.93
N GLN A 235 -16.96 11.15 -45.75
CA GLN A 235 -17.83 11.87 -46.69
C GLN A 235 -17.16 12.15 -48.05
N SER A 236 -15.88 12.53 -48.05
CA SER A 236 -15.13 12.85 -49.28
C SER A 236 -14.58 11.61 -50.00
N GLY A 237 -14.51 10.46 -49.31
CA GLY A 237 -13.91 9.23 -49.81
C GLY A 237 -12.38 9.21 -49.75
N SER A 238 -11.74 10.25 -49.18
CA SER A 238 -10.28 10.37 -49.11
C SER A 238 -9.62 9.26 -48.27
N TRP A 239 -10.36 8.64 -47.34
CA TRP A 239 -9.87 7.51 -46.54
C TRP A 239 -9.47 6.29 -47.37
N LYS A 240 -10.01 6.12 -48.58
CA LYS A 240 -9.71 4.99 -49.46
C LYS A 240 -8.26 4.99 -49.97
N THR A 241 -7.65 6.17 -50.05
CA THR A 241 -6.28 6.38 -50.54
C THR A 241 -5.34 6.91 -49.46
N ALA A 242 -5.85 7.20 -48.26
CA ALA A 242 -5.04 7.66 -47.14
C ALA A 242 -4.21 6.51 -46.54
N ASN A 243 -2.97 6.81 -46.15
CA ASN A 243 -2.09 5.88 -45.46
C ASN A 243 -2.24 6.09 -43.95
N PHE A 244 -2.82 5.12 -43.25
CA PHE A 244 -3.06 5.20 -41.81
C PHE A 244 -1.89 4.62 -41.01
N LYS A 245 -1.62 5.21 -39.85
CA LYS A 245 -0.69 4.63 -38.89
C LYS A 245 -1.27 3.32 -38.35
N GLU A 246 -0.46 2.26 -38.31
CA GLU A 246 -0.88 0.98 -37.74
C GLU A 246 -1.24 1.12 -36.25
N TYR A 247 -2.36 0.52 -35.86
CA TYR A 247 -2.79 0.50 -34.47
C TYR A 247 -1.99 -0.54 -33.68
N ASN A 248 -1.40 -0.12 -32.56
CA ASN A 248 -0.66 -1.03 -31.70
C ASN A 248 -1.62 -1.86 -30.83
N PHE A 249 -2.01 -3.04 -31.32
CA PHE A 249 -2.85 -3.99 -30.57
C PHE A 249 -2.18 -4.61 -29.34
N ASN A 250 -0.87 -4.40 -29.14
CA ASN A 250 -0.15 -4.89 -27.96
C ASN A 250 -0.22 -3.90 -26.78
N ALA A 251 -0.73 -2.68 -26.99
CA ALA A 251 -0.93 -1.71 -25.92
C ALA A 251 -2.27 -1.94 -25.22
N ALA A 252 -2.30 -1.77 -23.90
CA ALA A 252 -3.57 -1.72 -23.17
C ALA A 252 -4.41 -0.53 -23.67
N GLY A 253 -5.69 -0.78 -23.94
CA GLY A 253 -6.64 0.27 -24.26
C GLY A 253 -6.83 1.24 -23.10
N LEU A 254 -7.45 2.38 -23.37
CA LEU A 254 -7.81 3.33 -22.33
C LEU A 254 -8.84 2.69 -21.38
N PRO A 255 -8.60 2.72 -20.05
CA PRO A 255 -9.58 2.21 -19.10
C PRO A 255 -10.88 3.01 -19.19
N THR A 256 -12.01 2.32 -19.16
CA THR A 256 -13.33 2.96 -19.18
C THR A 256 -13.60 3.64 -17.84
N LYS A 257 -14.17 4.84 -17.88
CA LYS A 257 -14.60 5.54 -16.68
C LYS A 257 -15.95 4.98 -16.23
N GLY A 258 -16.08 4.59 -14.98
CA GLY A 258 -17.30 4.03 -14.41
C GLY A 258 -17.43 4.29 -12.91
N GLY A 259 -18.57 3.91 -12.34
CA GLY A 259 -18.72 3.87 -10.88
C GLY A 259 -18.02 2.63 -10.32
N HIS A 260 -17.48 2.74 -9.11
CA HIS A 260 -16.77 1.65 -8.44
C HIS A 260 -17.38 1.39 -7.06
N PHE A 261 -17.58 0.12 -6.72
CA PHE A 261 -17.98 -0.30 -5.38
C PHE A 261 -16.76 -0.51 -4.50
N HIS A 262 -16.90 -0.16 -3.22
CA HIS A 262 -15.86 -0.41 -2.23
C HIS A 262 -15.62 -1.93 -2.06
N PRO A 263 -14.36 -2.42 -1.99
CA PRO A 263 -14.05 -3.86 -1.91
C PRO A 263 -14.77 -4.58 -0.74
N LEU A 264 -14.77 -3.98 0.45
CA LEU A 264 -15.50 -4.47 1.62
C LEU A 264 -17.01 -4.65 1.36
N LEU A 265 -17.62 -3.73 0.60
CA LEU A 265 -19.06 -3.79 0.31
C LEU A 265 -19.37 -4.87 -0.74
N LYS A 266 -18.47 -5.13 -1.69
CA LYS A 266 -18.59 -6.27 -2.60
C LYS A 266 -18.56 -7.60 -1.85
N VAL A 267 -17.71 -7.71 -0.81
CA VAL A 267 -17.67 -8.91 0.04
C VAL A 267 -18.91 -9.01 0.92
N ARG A 268 -19.39 -7.89 1.47
CA ARG A 268 -20.64 -7.84 2.22
C ARG A 268 -21.80 -8.42 1.41
N GLU A 269 -21.96 -7.98 0.16
CA GLU A 269 -23.03 -8.42 -0.72
C GLU A 269 -22.98 -9.93 -0.98
N GLU A 270 -21.78 -10.48 -1.24
CA GLU A 270 -21.60 -11.93 -1.41
C GLU A 270 -21.96 -12.73 -0.14
N ILE A 271 -21.62 -12.22 1.05
CA ILE A 271 -21.98 -12.85 2.33
C ILE A 271 -23.50 -12.75 2.58
N GLN A 272 -24.13 -11.60 2.30
CA GLN A 272 -25.59 -11.45 2.39
C GLN A 272 -26.28 -12.46 1.47
N GLN A 273 -25.79 -12.60 0.24
CA GLN A 273 -26.33 -13.58 -0.71
C GLN A 273 -26.16 -15.02 -0.22
N ALA A 274 -25.04 -15.36 0.43
CA ALA A 274 -24.85 -16.68 1.03
C ALA A 274 -25.88 -16.97 2.13
N PHE A 275 -26.23 -15.99 2.96
CA PHE A 275 -27.30 -16.11 3.96
C PHE A 275 -28.68 -16.30 3.31
N PHE A 276 -29.02 -15.50 2.29
CA PHE A 276 -30.29 -15.63 1.58
C PHE A 276 -30.44 -17.00 0.92
N GLU A 277 -29.38 -17.52 0.28
CA GLU A 277 -29.35 -18.87 -0.29
C GLU A 277 -29.58 -19.98 0.77
N MET A 278 -29.26 -19.71 2.04
CA MET A 278 -29.46 -20.65 3.16
C MET A 278 -30.80 -20.47 3.88
N GLY A 279 -31.64 -19.55 3.38
CA GLY A 279 -32.97 -19.24 3.91
C GLY A 279 -32.92 -18.43 5.20
N PHE A 280 -31.91 -17.58 5.37
CA PHE A 280 -31.85 -16.62 6.47
C PHE A 280 -32.55 -15.32 6.08
N GLU A 281 -33.15 -14.66 7.07
CA GLU A 281 -33.75 -13.33 6.97
C GLU A 281 -32.86 -12.28 7.63
N GLU A 282 -32.73 -11.12 7.00
CA GLU A 282 -31.88 -10.03 7.52
C GLU A 282 -32.60 -9.28 8.65
N MET A 283 -31.95 -9.17 9.80
CA MET A 283 -32.43 -8.40 10.95
C MET A 283 -32.16 -6.91 10.74
N ALA A 284 -33.12 -6.07 11.14
CA ALA A 284 -32.93 -4.63 11.17
C ALA A 284 -31.93 -4.24 12.29
N THR A 285 -30.87 -3.54 11.92
CA THR A 285 -29.77 -3.13 12.81
C THR A 285 -29.65 -1.61 12.94
N SER A 286 -30.76 -0.88 12.74
CA SER A 286 -30.80 0.58 12.56
C SER A 286 -30.47 1.44 13.81
N ASN A 287 -29.65 0.92 14.72
CA ASN A 287 -29.27 1.54 15.98
C ASN A 287 -27.78 1.28 16.30
N TYR A 288 -26.95 2.32 16.25
CA TYR A 288 -25.56 2.26 16.70
C TYR A 288 -25.41 2.43 18.21
N VAL A 289 -26.35 3.15 18.81
CA VAL A 289 -26.41 3.41 20.23
C VAL A 289 -27.36 2.40 20.86
N GLU A 290 -26.90 1.73 21.91
CA GLU A 290 -27.66 0.73 22.67
C GLU A 290 -27.63 1.05 24.15
N SER A 291 -28.64 0.58 24.89
CA SER A 291 -28.55 0.55 26.35
C SER A 291 -27.60 -0.57 26.78
N SER A 292 -26.89 -0.37 27.88
CA SER A 292 -26.06 -1.41 28.49
C SER A 292 -26.89 -2.65 28.85
N PHE A 293 -28.19 -2.49 29.09
CA PHE A 293 -29.13 -3.58 29.20
C PHE A 293 -29.13 -4.48 27.97
N TRP A 294 -29.44 -3.96 26.77
CA TRP A 294 -29.50 -4.78 25.55
C TRP A 294 -28.12 -5.26 25.10
N ASN A 295 -27.10 -4.42 25.28
CA ASN A 295 -25.75 -4.76 24.86
C ASN A 295 -25.06 -5.77 25.80
N PHE A 296 -25.47 -5.87 27.07
CA PHE A 296 -24.81 -6.77 28.02
C PHE A 296 -25.77 -7.60 28.87
N ASP A 297 -26.63 -6.97 29.66
CA ASP A 297 -27.42 -7.66 30.69
C ASP A 297 -28.43 -8.65 30.08
N ALA A 298 -29.13 -8.26 29.02
CA ALA A 298 -30.08 -9.12 28.30
C ALA A 298 -29.42 -10.34 27.66
N LEU A 299 -28.10 -10.30 27.46
CA LEU A 299 -27.29 -11.41 26.95
C LEU A 299 -26.72 -12.26 28.09
N TYR A 300 -27.06 -12.00 29.35
CA TYR A 300 -26.47 -12.69 30.50
C TYR A 300 -24.97 -12.42 30.70
N ILE A 301 -24.49 -11.24 30.29
CA ILE A 301 -23.13 -10.75 30.58
C ILE A 301 -23.16 -10.01 31.92
N PRO A 302 -22.34 -10.40 32.92
CA PRO A 302 -22.40 -9.80 34.25
C PRO A 302 -21.94 -8.33 34.24
N GLN A 303 -22.40 -7.52 35.20
CA GLN A 303 -22.09 -6.08 35.28
C GLN A 303 -20.62 -5.78 35.59
N GLN A 304 -19.95 -6.71 36.28
CA GLN A 304 -18.52 -6.66 36.60
C GLN A 304 -17.63 -7.21 35.47
N HIS A 305 -18.18 -7.49 34.28
CA HIS A 305 -17.39 -8.03 33.17
C HIS A 305 -16.42 -6.97 32.62
N PRO A 306 -15.13 -7.29 32.38
CA PRO A 306 -14.13 -6.32 31.91
C PRO A 306 -14.53 -5.58 30.63
N ALA A 307 -15.18 -6.27 29.69
CA ALA A 307 -15.67 -5.66 28.45
C ALA A 307 -16.63 -4.46 28.67
N ARG A 308 -17.20 -4.28 29.87
CA ARG A 308 -18.06 -3.14 30.23
C ARG A 308 -17.27 -1.95 30.79
N GLU A 309 -15.95 -2.05 30.91
CA GLU A 309 -15.13 -0.93 31.34
C GLU A 309 -14.96 0.10 30.22
N ALA A 310 -14.68 1.34 30.61
CA ALA A 310 -14.42 2.43 29.66
C ALA A 310 -13.18 2.19 28.78
N GLN A 311 -12.32 1.24 29.17
CA GLN A 311 -11.16 0.82 28.39
C GLN A 311 -11.56 0.02 27.14
N ASP A 312 -12.68 -0.71 27.18
CA ASP A 312 -13.12 -1.58 26.09
C ASP A 312 -14.38 -1.05 25.37
N THR A 313 -15.21 -0.28 26.06
CA THR A 313 -16.51 0.18 25.54
C THR A 313 -16.62 1.71 25.48
N PHE A 314 -17.13 2.22 24.36
CA PHE A 314 -17.48 3.63 24.22
C PHE A 314 -18.83 3.92 24.88
N PHE A 315 -18.79 4.64 25.99
CA PHE A 315 -19.99 5.17 26.65
C PHE A 315 -20.46 6.48 26.02
N ILE A 316 -21.77 6.64 25.91
CA ILE A 316 -22.37 7.84 25.36
C ILE A 316 -22.44 8.92 26.44
N LYS A 317 -22.05 10.15 26.06
CA LYS A 317 -22.18 11.33 26.93
C LYS A 317 -23.57 11.97 26.82
N ASP A 318 -24.17 11.96 25.63
CA ASP A 318 -25.50 12.51 25.37
C ASP A 318 -26.20 11.72 24.24
N PRO A 319 -27.33 11.03 24.51
CA PRO A 319 -27.94 10.81 25.83
C PRO A 319 -27.14 9.79 26.66
N ALA A 320 -26.80 10.13 27.92
CA ALA A 320 -26.00 9.25 28.79
C ALA A 320 -26.77 8.03 29.33
N LYS A 321 -28.08 8.16 29.52
CA LYS A 321 -28.96 7.14 30.08
C LYS A 321 -30.14 6.88 29.15
N ALA A 322 -30.57 5.64 29.06
CA ALA A 322 -31.82 5.24 28.44
C ALA A 322 -33.00 5.85 29.20
N THR A 323 -34.06 6.22 28.49
CA THR A 323 -35.28 6.75 29.11
C THR A 323 -35.90 5.72 30.05
N GLU A 324 -36.10 4.50 29.55
CA GLU A 324 -36.68 3.38 30.30
C GLU A 324 -36.09 2.05 29.82
N LEU A 325 -36.06 1.05 30.70
CA LEU A 325 -35.72 -0.34 30.35
C LEU A 325 -36.99 -1.14 30.03
N PRO A 326 -36.91 -2.18 29.20
CA PRO A 326 -38.05 -3.05 28.88
C PRO A 326 -38.63 -3.74 30.12
N ASP A 327 -39.94 -3.95 30.18
CA ASP A 327 -40.64 -4.50 31.35
C ASP A 327 -40.04 -5.81 31.91
N PHE A 328 -39.43 -6.63 31.06
CA PHE A 328 -38.82 -7.91 31.44
C PHE A 328 -37.45 -7.76 32.13
N TYR A 329 -36.92 -6.55 32.30
CA TYR A 329 -35.63 -6.32 32.97
C TYR A 329 -35.58 -6.93 34.38
N LYS A 330 -36.72 -7.00 35.08
CA LYS A 330 -36.82 -7.59 36.42
C LYS A 330 -36.52 -9.08 36.43
N GLU A 331 -36.91 -9.80 35.38
CA GLU A 331 -36.58 -11.23 35.26
C GLU A 331 -35.09 -11.41 34.97
N VAL A 332 -34.49 -10.54 34.14
CA VAL A 332 -33.04 -10.52 33.92
C VAL A 332 -32.30 -10.23 35.22
N GLN A 333 -32.72 -9.20 35.96
CA GLN A 333 -32.18 -8.87 37.28
C GLN A 333 -32.20 -10.10 38.20
N LYS A 334 -33.37 -10.72 38.38
CA LYS A 334 -33.53 -11.90 39.24
C LYS A 334 -32.58 -13.04 38.83
N VAL A 335 -32.48 -13.35 37.54
CA VAL A 335 -31.60 -14.43 37.06
C VAL A 335 -30.12 -14.11 37.24
N HIS A 336 -29.72 -12.84 37.17
CA HIS A 336 -28.37 -12.41 37.49
C HIS A 336 -28.06 -12.51 38.99
N GLU A 337 -28.96 -12.03 39.84
CA GLU A 337 -28.76 -11.93 41.29
C GLU A 337 -28.93 -13.29 42.00
N GLU A 338 -30.07 -13.95 41.78
CA GLU A 338 -30.52 -15.12 42.55
C GLU A 338 -30.42 -16.43 41.75
N GLY A 339 -30.35 -16.32 40.42
CA GLY A 339 -30.44 -17.46 39.52
C GLY A 339 -31.88 -17.77 39.10
N GLY A 340 -32.02 -18.83 38.30
CA GLY A 340 -33.28 -19.21 37.67
C GLY A 340 -33.06 -20.21 36.56
N TYR A 341 -34.13 -20.89 36.16
CA TYR A 341 -34.12 -21.83 35.01
C TYR A 341 -33.06 -22.94 35.10
N GLY A 342 -32.74 -23.40 36.32
CA GLY A 342 -31.71 -24.41 36.59
C GLY A 342 -30.31 -23.85 36.86
N SER A 343 -30.13 -22.52 36.76
CA SER A 343 -28.89 -21.82 37.06
C SER A 343 -28.90 -21.22 38.46
N ILE A 344 -27.70 -21.08 39.06
CA ILE A 344 -27.50 -20.43 40.36
C ILE A 344 -27.29 -18.92 40.26
N GLY A 345 -27.31 -18.35 39.04
CA GLY A 345 -27.05 -16.93 38.83
C GLY A 345 -25.58 -16.56 39.02
N TYR A 346 -25.27 -15.27 38.87
CA TYR A 346 -23.94 -14.73 39.15
C TYR A 346 -23.76 -14.32 40.61
N ARG A 347 -24.85 -14.20 41.39
CA ARG A 347 -24.82 -13.96 42.85
C ARG A 347 -24.11 -12.66 43.24
N TYR A 348 -24.47 -11.58 42.55
CA TYR A 348 -24.03 -10.21 42.83
C TYR A 348 -25.25 -9.27 42.81
N PRO A 349 -25.21 -8.11 43.49
CA PRO A 349 -26.29 -7.12 43.40
C PRO A 349 -26.30 -6.43 42.04
N TRP A 350 -27.41 -6.54 41.32
CA TRP A 350 -27.59 -5.98 39.98
C TRP A 350 -28.04 -4.50 40.08
N SER A 351 -27.38 -3.64 39.34
CA SER A 351 -27.61 -2.19 39.34
C SER A 351 -28.44 -1.74 38.15
N TYR A 352 -29.61 -1.17 38.41
CA TYR A 352 -30.45 -0.56 37.36
C TYR A 352 -29.74 0.62 36.68
N GLU A 353 -29.02 1.44 37.44
CA GLU A 353 -28.24 2.56 36.94
C GLU A 353 -27.26 2.11 35.85
N GLU A 354 -26.54 1.01 36.06
CA GLU A 354 -25.56 0.50 35.09
C GLU A 354 -26.21 0.02 33.80
N SER A 355 -27.37 -0.60 33.89
CA SER A 355 -28.11 -1.09 32.72
C SER A 355 -28.73 0.03 31.89
N THR A 356 -29.02 1.18 32.50
CA THR A 356 -29.50 2.37 31.76
C THR A 356 -28.41 3.10 31.01
N ARG A 357 -27.12 2.90 31.30
CA ARG A 357 -26.05 3.63 30.61
C ARG A 357 -26.05 3.33 29.12
N MET A 358 -25.99 4.36 28.30
CA MET A 358 -25.95 4.22 26.85
C MET A 358 -24.52 3.98 26.37
N VAL A 359 -24.36 3.09 25.40
CA VAL A 359 -23.07 2.71 24.78
C VAL A 359 -23.19 2.72 23.26
N LEU A 360 -22.07 2.88 22.56
CA LEU A 360 -22.01 2.41 21.18
C LEU A 360 -21.96 0.89 21.21
N ARG A 361 -22.82 0.23 20.43
CA ARG A 361 -22.92 -1.24 20.44
C ARG A 361 -21.58 -1.90 20.17
N THR A 362 -21.22 -2.88 20.98
CA THR A 362 -19.90 -3.55 20.94
C THR A 362 -19.89 -4.79 20.04
N HIS A 363 -21.08 -5.31 19.74
CA HIS A 363 -21.32 -6.48 18.90
C HIS A 363 -22.79 -6.50 18.45
N THR A 364 -23.08 -7.14 17.31
CA THR A 364 -24.44 -7.25 16.76
C THR A 364 -25.35 -8.18 17.56
N THR A 365 -24.81 -8.95 18.50
CA THR A 365 -25.58 -9.84 19.39
C THR A 365 -26.63 -9.12 20.24
N ALA A 366 -26.44 -7.83 20.50
CA ALA A 366 -27.45 -6.99 21.16
C ALA A 366 -28.76 -6.95 20.36
N VAL A 367 -28.64 -6.79 19.03
CA VAL A 367 -29.77 -6.82 18.09
C VAL A 367 -30.42 -8.21 18.10
N SER A 368 -29.61 -9.27 18.08
CA SER A 368 -30.13 -10.64 18.17
C SER A 368 -30.95 -10.88 19.44
N GLY A 369 -30.50 -10.36 20.59
CA GLY A 369 -31.26 -10.41 21.84
C GLY A 369 -32.63 -9.72 21.74
N ALA A 370 -32.67 -8.53 21.13
CA ALA A 370 -33.92 -7.78 20.92
C ALA A 370 -34.89 -8.49 19.96
N ILE A 371 -34.38 -9.04 18.86
CA ILE A 371 -35.19 -9.80 17.90
C ILE A 371 -35.69 -11.11 18.51
N LEU A 372 -34.88 -11.81 19.32
CA LEU A 372 -35.32 -13.02 20.03
C LEU A 372 -36.42 -12.73 21.05
N ASN A 373 -36.39 -11.59 21.74
CA ASN A 373 -37.51 -11.15 22.58
C ASN A 373 -38.78 -10.85 21.78
N THR A 374 -38.64 -10.40 20.53
CA THR A 374 -39.80 -10.18 19.64
C THR A 374 -40.35 -11.53 19.15
N LEU A 375 -39.48 -12.46 18.75
CA LEU A 375 -39.83 -13.81 18.34
C LEU A 375 -40.55 -14.59 19.45
N SER A 376 -40.17 -14.39 20.72
CA SER A 376 -40.80 -15.07 21.86
C SER A 376 -42.28 -14.72 22.05
N LYS A 377 -42.69 -13.55 21.56
CA LYS A 377 -44.07 -13.04 21.62
C LYS A 377 -44.96 -13.61 20.52
N MET A 378 -44.39 -14.20 19.46
CA MET A 378 -45.15 -14.85 18.40
C MET A 378 -45.72 -16.18 18.89
N LYS A 379 -47.04 -16.40 18.70
CA LYS A 379 -47.74 -17.62 19.09
C LYS A 379 -48.56 -18.15 17.89
N PRO A 380 -48.30 -19.38 17.41
CA PRO A 380 -47.30 -20.34 17.89
C PRO A 380 -45.86 -19.87 17.64
N PHE A 381 -44.89 -20.44 18.37
CA PHE A 381 -43.47 -20.20 18.11
C PHE A 381 -43.10 -20.73 16.72
N GLU A 382 -42.46 -19.88 15.91
CA GLU A 382 -41.92 -20.24 14.60
C GLU A 382 -40.39 -20.31 14.67
N SER A 383 -39.81 -21.33 14.04
CA SER A 383 -38.35 -21.43 13.95
C SER A 383 -37.82 -20.37 13.01
N ALA A 384 -36.71 -19.74 13.37
CA ALA A 384 -36.17 -18.60 12.62
C ALA A 384 -34.69 -18.80 12.31
N LYS A 385 -34.28 -18.33 11.13
CA LYS A 385 -32.89 -18.17 10.72
C LYS A 385 -32.68 -16.70 10.40
N LEU A 386 -31.84 -16.05 11.19
CA LEU A 386 -31.70 -14.60 11.21
C LEU A 386 -30.23 -14.23 11.03
N PHE A 387 -29.94 -13.16 10.29
CA PHE A 387 -28.57 -12.67 10.16
C PHE A 387 -28.52 -11.15 10.18
N SER A 388 -27.35 -10.60 10.49
CA SER A 388 -27.08 -9.17 10.33
C SER A 388 -25.64 -8.96 9.92
N ILE A 389 -25.40 -7.90 9.15
CA ILE A 389 -24.05 -7.42 8.84
C ILE A 389 -24.02 -5.93 9.09
N ASP A 390 -23.41 -5.52 10.19
CA ASP A 390 -23.39 -4.11 10.55
C ASP A 390 -22.20 -3.72 11.42
N ARG A 391 -21.98 -2.42 11.53
CA ARG A 391 -20.85 -1.82 12.21
C ARG A 391 -20.97 -1.89 13.73
N VAL A 392 -19.89 -2.24 14.40
CA VAL A 392 -19.78 -2.29 15.86
C VAL A 392 -18.59 -1.45 16.30
N PHE A 393 -18.57 -1.05 17.56
CA PHE A 393 -17.60 -0.10 18.10
C PHE A 393 -16.94 -0.66 19.36
N ARG A 394 -15.61 -0.62 19.40
CA ARG A 394 -14.83 -1.07 20.56
C ARG A 394 -13.73 -0.07 20.82
N ASN A 395 -13.50 0.27 22.08
CA ASN A 395 -12.47 1.20 22.49
C ASN A 395 -11.08 0.56 22.51
N GLU A 396 -10.75 -0.18 21.45
CA GLU A 396 -9.46 -0.84 21.29
C GLU A 396 -8.45 0.12 20.64
N ALA A 397 -7.17 -0.05 20.97
CA ALA A 397 -6.12 0.72 20.34
C ALA A 397 -6.05 0.40 18.83
N VAL A 398 -6.14 1.43 17.99
CA VAL A 398 -6.10 1.27 16.54
C VAL A 398 -4.71 0.85 16.08
N ASP A 399 -4.60 -0.30 15.42
CA ASP A 399 -3.35 -0.83 14.88
C ASP A 399 -3.49 -1.29 13.41
N ALA A 400 -2.63 -2.19 12.94
CA ALA A 400 -2.69 -2.71 11.56
C ALA A 400 -3.81 -3.75 11.34
N THR A 401 -4.34 -4.31 12.43
CA THR A 401 -5.29 -5.43 12.48
C THR A 401 -6.60 -5.10 13.20
N HIS A 402 -6.62 -4.06 14.04
CA HIS A 402 -7.75 -3.64 14.86
C HIS A 402 -8.14 -2.19 14.53
N LEU A 403 -9.45 -1.96 14.42
CA LEU A 403 -10.07 -0.66 14.27
C LEU A 403 -11.05 -0.44 15.42
N ALA A 404 -11.21 0.82 15.84
CA ALA A 404 -12.21 1.20 16.82
C ALA A 404 -13.66 0.97 16.33
N GLU A 405 -13.83 0.90 15.00
CA GLU A 405 -15.08 0.53 14.35
C GLU A 405 -14.82 -0.49 13.24
N PHE A 406 -15.63 -1.53 13.16
CA PHE A 406 -15.53 -2.58 12.14
C PHE A 406 -16.90 -3.25 11.94
N HIS A 407 -17.07 -4.05 10.89
CA HIS A 407 -18.35 -4.71 10.61
C HIS A 407 -18.33 -6.14 11.15
N GLN A 408 -19.35 -6.45 11.95
CA GLN A 408 -19.61 -7.80 12.43
C GLN A 408 -20.71 -8.42 11.57
N VAL A 409 -20.41 -9.61 11.06
CA VAL A 409 -21.39 -10.52 10.47
C VAL A 409 -21.84 -11.45 11.59
N GLU A 410 -23.14 -11.55 11.84
CA GLU A 410 -23.71 -12.47 12.81
C GLU A 410 -24.86 -13.26 12.17
N GLY A 411 -24.95 -14.55 12.50
CA GLY A 411 -26.11 -15.37 12.16
C GLY A 411 -26.60 -16.16 13.37
N VAL A 412 -27.92 -16.30 13.46
CA VAL A 412 -28.65 -16.89 14.58
C VAL A 412 -29.71 -17.86 14.05
N ILE A 413 -29.79 -19.06 14.62
CA ILE A 413 -30.83 -20.04 14.30
C ILE A 413 -31.56 -20.43 15.58
N ALA A 414 -32.88 -20.22 15.61
CA ALA A 414 -33.76 -20.54 16.73
C ALA A 414 -34.73 -21.67 16.37
N GLY A 415 -34.83 -22.71 17.20
CA GLY A 415 -35.65 -23.90 16.94
C GLY A 415 -35.66 -24.91 18.09
N ARG A 416 -36.44 -25.99 17.99
CA ARG A 416 -36.60 -26.96 19.09
C ARG A 416 -35.57 -28.11 19.06
N ASP A 417 -35.11 -28.51 17.88
CA ASP A 417 -34.19 -29.64 17.68
C ASP A 417 -32.75 -29.22 17.32
N ILE A 418 -32.23 -28.21 18.01
CA ILE A 418 -30.90 -27.64 17.74
C ILE A 418 -29.85 -28.20 18.70
N SER A 419 -28.80 -28.80 18.15
CA SER A 419 -27.65 -29.32 18.92
C SER A 419 -26.34 -28.65 18.53
N LEU A 420 -25.25 -28.96 19.24
CA LEU A 420 -23.91 -28.55 18.82
C LEU A 420 -23.56 -29.08 17.42
N GLY A 421 -24.03 -30.29 17.08
CA GLY A 421 -23.85 -30.86 15.73
C GLY A 421 -24.56 -30.04 14.65
N THR A 422 -25.72 -29.47 14.96
CA THR A 422 -26.44 -28.54 14.07
C THR A 422 -25.59 -27.29 13.79
N LEU A 423 -24.97 -26.72 14.83
CA LEU A 423 -24.09 -25.56 14.70
C LEU A 423 -22.87 -25.89 13.83
N ILE A 424 -22.16 -26.99 14.13
CA ILE A 424 -20.96 -27.38 13.38
C ILE A 424 -21.30 -27.67 11.90
N SER A 425 -22.38 -28.40 11.64
CA SER A 425 -22.83 -28.70 10.28
C SER A 425 -23.22 -27.44 9.50
N PHE A 426 -23.91 -26.50 10.16
CA PHE A 426 -24.22 -25.21 9.58
C PHE A 426 -22.95 -24.43 9.24
N LEU A 427 -21.99 -24.34 10.16
CA LEU A 427 -20.73 -23.61 9.95
C LEU A 427 -19.92 -24.22 8.79
N ASP A 428 -19.82 -25.55 8.71
CA ASP A 428 -19.16 -26.24 7.59
C ASP A 428 -19.80 -25.88 6.23
N THR A 429 -21.13 -25.82 6.18
CA THR A 429 -21.86 -25.45 4.96
C THR A 429 -21.67 -23.96 4.63
N PHE A 430 -21.78 -23.10 5.63
CA PHE A 430 -21.68 -21.64 5.48
C PHE A 430 -20.28 -21.22 4.99
N PHE A 431 -19.22 -21.71 5.65
CA PHE A 431 -17.85 -21.42 5.23
C PHE A 431 -17.50 -22.07 3.89
N GLY A 432 -18.05 -23.25 3.57
CA GLY A 432 -17.92 -23.87 2.25
C GLY A 432 -18.49 -22.99 1.13
N LYS A 433 -19.66 -22.36 1.35
CA LYS A 433 -20.24 -21.37 0.42
C LYS A 433 -19.37 -20.13 0.26
N MET A 434 -18.56 -19.79 1.25
CA MET A 434 -17.59 -18.70 1.16
C MET A 434 -16.25 -19.11 0.52
N GLY A 435 -16.10 -20.37 0.11
CA GLY A 435 -14.86 -20.92 -0.44
C GLY A 435 -13.77 -21.15 0.62
N ILE A 436 -14.13 -21.11 1.90
CA ILE A 436 -13.24 -21.42 3.01
C ILE A 436 -13.30 -22.92 3.26
N LYS A 437 -12.12 -23.55 3.34
CA LYS A 437 -11.94 -25.00 3.45
C LYS A 437 -11.10 -25.36 4.67
N LYS A 438 -11.13 -26.64 5.07
CA LYS A 438 -10.36 -27.18 6.19
C LYS A 438 -10.69 -26.42 7.47
N LEU A 439 -11.89 -26.60 8.02
CA LEU A 439 -12.25 -26.03 9.31
C LEU A 439 -11.78 -26.88 10.49
N GLN A 440 -11.45 -26.22 11.59
CA GLN A 440 -11.27 -26.81 12.91
C GLN A 440 -12.04 -26.01 13.96
N PHE A 441 -12.51 -26.71 14.98
CA PHE A 441 -13.30 -26.13 16.07
C PHE A 441 -12.53 -26.30 17.38
N LYS A 442 -12.39 -25.21 18.12
CA LYS A 442 -11.73 -25.19 19.43
C LYS A 442 -12.74 -24.75 20.49
N PRO A 443 -12.88 -25.47 21.61
CA PRO A 443 -13.69 -25.03 22.73
C PRO A 443 -13.26 -23.65 23.22
N ALA A 444 -14.24 -22.77 23.44
CA ALA A 444 -14.03 -21.40 23.85
C ALA A 444 -14.97 -21.04 25.01
N TYR A 445 -14.90 -19.78 25.45
CA TYR A 445 -15.81 -19.22 26.44
C TYR A 445 -16.41 -17.94 25.90
N ASN A 446 -17.75 -17.88 25.81
CA ASN A 446 -18.48 -16.61 25.75
C ASN A 446 -19.53 -16.60 26.87
N PRO A 447 -19.72 -15.48 27.58
CA PRO A 447 -20.64 -15.44 28.73
C PRO A 447 -22.09 -15.84 28.40
N TYR A 448 -22.52 -15.57 27.17
CA TYR A 448 -23.88 -15.79 26.68
C TYR A 448 -24.08 -17.13 25.97
N THR A 449 -23.05 -17.98 25.87
CA THR A 449 -23.16 -19.29 25.19
C THR A 449 -22.59 -20.44 26.00
N GLU A 450 -23.25 -21.59 25.96
CA GLU A 450 -22.74 -22.86 26.49
C GLU A 450 -23.36 -24.03 25.70
N PRO A 451 -22.57 -24.84 24.97
CA PRO A 451 -21.12 -24.72 24.70
C PRO A 451 -20.77 -23.59 23.70
N SER A 452 -19.50 -23.16 23.70
CA SER A 452 -18.92 -22.19 22.76
C SER A 452 -17.77 -22.80 21.95
N LEU A 453 -17.62 -22.39 20.69
CA LEU A 453 -16.58 -22.84 19.77
C LEU A 453 -15.98 -21.66 19.00
N GLU A 454 -14.66 -21.53 19.05
CA GLU A 454 -13.88 -20.77 18.05
C GLU A 454 -13.75 -21.61 16.77
N VAL A 455 -13.82 -20.94 15.62
CA VAL A 455 -13.70 -21.55 14.29
C VAL A 455 -12.38 -21.11 13.66
N PHE A 456 -11.58 -22.09 13.25
CA PHE A 456 -10.31 -21.90 12.57
C PHE A 456 -10.36 -22.46 11.15
N SER A 457 -9.64 -21.83 10.23
CA SER A 457 -9.38 -22.36 8.88
C SER A 457 -7.90 -22.38 8.58
N TRP A 458 -7.45 -23.37 7.81
CA TRP A 458 -6.09 -23.40 7.27
C TRP A 458 -5.94 -22.33 6.19
N HIS A 459 -4.94 -21.46 6.32
CA HIS A 459 -4.62 -20.46 5.30
C HIS A 459 -3.39 -20.89 4.49
N GLU A 460 -3.57 -21.26 3.22
CA GLU A 460 -2.49 -21.80 2.37
C GLU A 460 -1.32 -20.82 2.20
N GLY A 461 -1.58 -19.51 2.08
CA GLY A 461 -0.53 -18.50 1.91
C GLY A 461 0.32 -18.24 3.15
N PHE A 462 -0.22 -18.48 4.36
CA PHE A 462 0.50 -18.27 5.63
C PHE A 462 0.93 -19.58 6.27
N GLN A 463 0.50 -20.72 5.72
CA GLN A 463 0.75 -22.06 6.23
C GLN A 463 0.44 -22.21 7.72
N LYS A 464 -0.68 -21.64 8.17
CA LYS A 464 -1.12 -21.70 9.57
C LYS A 464 -2.64 -21.71 9.69
N TRP A 465 -3.11 -22.20 10.84
CA TRP A 465 -4.50 -22.08 11.28
C TRP A 465 -4.78 -20.64 11.69
N VAL A 466 -5.81 -20.04 11.12
CA VAL A 466 -6.24 -18.67 11.40
C VAL A 466 -7.67 -18.70 11.94
N GLU A 467 -7.91 -17.97 13.02
CA GLU A 467 -9.25 -17.79 13.57
C GLU A 467 -10.10 -16.94 12.61
N ILE A 468 -11.22 -17.51 12.17
CA ILE A 468 -12.13 -16.88 11.21
C ILE A 468 -13.49 -16.52 11.83
N GLY A 469 -13.79 -16.97 13.05
CA GLY A 469 -15.04 -16.65 13.72
C GLY A 469 -15.19 -17.33 15.08
N ASN A 470 -16.26 -16.96 15.77
CA ASN A 470 -16.65 -17.49 17.06
C ASN A 470 -18.12 -17.89 17.03
N SER A 471 -18.54 -18.87 17.82
CA SER A 471 -19.88 -19.43 17.80
C SER A 471 -20.27 -20.10 19.13
N GLY A 472 -21.55 -20.41 19.29
CA GLY A 472 -22.01 -21.20 20.43
C GLY A 472 -23.52 -21.38 20.47
N ILE A 473 -23.98 -22.08 21.51
CA ILE A 473 -25.41 -22.25 21.82
C ILE A 473 -25.78 -21.26 22.91
N PHE A 474 -26.78 -20.40 22.68
CA PHE A 474 -27.20 -19.38 23.66
C PHE A 474 -27.70 -20.02 24.95
N ARG A 475 -27.25 -19.45 26.06
CA ARG A 475 -27.55 -19.94 27.41
C ARG A 475 -29.04 -19.85 27.75
N PRO A 476 -29.61 -20.81 28.49
CA PRO A 476 -30.97 -20.69 29.02
C PRO A 476 -31.17 -19.40 29.83
N GLU A 477 -30.19 -18.99 30.61
CA GLU A 477 -30.26 -17.77 31.43
C GLU A 477 -30.39 -16.48 30.62
N MET A 478 -29.98 -16.51 29.35
CA MET A 478 -30.27 -15.46 28.37
C MET A 478 -31.67 -15.64 27.77
N LEU A 479 -32.00 -16.83 27.28
CA LEU A 479 -33.20 -17.05 26.47
C LEU A 479 -34.51 -17.01 27.26
N ARG A 480 -34.52 -17.53 28.49
CA ARG A 480 -35.75 -17.67 29.29
C ARG A 480 -36.29 -16.32 29.79
N PRO A 481 -35.47 -15.38 30.31
CA PRO A 481 -35.94 -14.03 30.61
C PRO A 481 -36.48 -13.28 29.40
N LEU A 482 -35.96 -13.55 28.19
CA LEU A 482 -36.48 -12.99 26.94
C LEU A 482 -37.85 -13.57 26.55
N GLY A 483 -38.32 -14.60 27.23
CA GLY A 483 -39.65 -15.21 27.07
C GLY A 483 -39.68 -16.46 26.17
N LEU A 484 -38.53 -16.98 25.72
CA LEU A 484 -38.52 -18.17 24.86
C LEU A 484 -38.85 -19.45 25.64
N ASP A 485 -39.74 -20.27 25.08
CA ASP A 485 -40.17 -21.54 25.69
C ASP A 485 -38.98 -22.48 25.98
N PRO A 486 -38.98 -23.24 27.10
CA PRO A 486 -37.88 -24.15 27.49
C PRO A 486 -37.41 -25.14 26.42
N GLY A 487 -38.30 -25.56 25.51
CA GLY A 487 -37.97 -26.45 24.41
C GLY A 487 -37.25 -25.79 23.23
N VAL A 488 -37.16 -24.45 23.19
CA VAL A 488 -36.46 -23.71 22.15
C VAL A 488 -35.00 -23.51 22.55
N ARG A 489 -34.10 -23.82 21.60
CA ARG A 489 -32.67 -23.56 21.66
C ARG A 489 -32.29 -22.61 20.54
N VAL A 490 -31.23 -21.85 20.75
CA VAL A 490 -30.73 -20.88 19.77
C VAL A 490 -29.23 -21.07 19.63
N ILE A 491 -28.75 -21.16 18.40
CA ILE A 491 -27.32 -21.12 18.08
C ILE A 491 -26.97 -19.80 17.42
N GLY A 492 -25.79 -19.28 17.72
CA GLY A 492 -25.28 -18.05 17.14
C GLY A 492 -23.82 -18.22 16.70
N PHE A 493 -23.43 -17.47 15.69
CA PHE A 493 -22.03 -17.33 15.28
C PHE A 493 -21.76 -15.93 14.78
N GLY A 494 -20.51 -15.48 14.91
CA GLY A 494 -20.07 -14.18 14.46
C GLY A 494 -18.67 -14.21 13.85
N LEU A 495 -18.45 -13.38 12.84
CA LEU A 495 -17.13 -13.10 12.28
C LEU A 495 -17.00 -11.62 11.88
N SER A 496 -15.77 -11.14 11.74
CA SER A 496 -15.50 -9.84 11.13
C SER A 496 -15.66 -9.93 9.61
N LEU A 497 -16.16 -8.87 8.98
CA LEU A 497 -16.19 -8.74 7.53
C LEU A 497 -14.82 -8.37 6.93
N GLU A 498 -14.04 -7.59 7.68
CA GLU A 498 -12.75 -7.06 7.26
C GLU A 498 -11.72 -8.17 7.08
N ARG A 499 -11.62 -9.12 8.02
CA ARG A 499 -10.61 -10.18 7.98
C ARG A 499 -10.72 -11.08 6.73
N PRO A 500 -11.90 -11.63 6.37
CA PRO A 500 -12.08 -12.35 5.11
C PRO A 500 -11.78 -11.49 3.87
N THR A 501 -12.15 -10.20 3.91
CA THR A 501 -11.89 -9.28 2.80
C THR A 501 -10.39 -9.04 2.60
N MET A 502 -9.66 -8.84 3.69
CA MET A 502 -8.21 -8.68 3.68
C MET A 502 -7.51 -9.91 3.12
N ILE A 503 -7.91 -11.11 3.58
CA ILE A 503 -7.39 -12.38 3.06
C ILE A 503 -7.67 -12.53 1.56
N LYS A 504 -8.92 -12.27 1.14
CA LYS A 504 -9.35 -12.44 -0.25
C LYS A 504 -8.60 -11.53 -1.23
N TYR A 505 -8.34 -10.29 -0.83
CA TYR A 505 -7.69 -9.30 -1.69
C TYR A 505 -6.20 -9.12 -1.41
N GLY A 506 -5.61 -9.91 -0.49
CA GLY A 506 -4.20 -9.81 -0.13
C GLY A 506 -3.82 -8.46 0.49
N ILE A 507 -4.67 -7.94 1.38
CA ILE A 507 -4.46 -6.65 2.06
C ILE A 507 -3.92 -6.91 3.46
N ASP A 508 -2.72 -6.44 3.76
CA ASP A 508 -2.05 -6.69 5.05
C ASP A 508 -2.43 -5.71 6.15
N ASN A 509 -2.99 -4.53 5.81
CA ASN A 509 -3.32 -3.48 6.76
C ASN A 509 -4.78 -3.04 6.61
N ILE A 510 -5.56 -3.22 7.67
CA ILE A 510 -7.00 -2.92 7.68
C ILE A 510 -7.30 -1.44 7.37
N ARG A 511 -6.38 -0.52 7.68
CA ARG A 511 -6.52 0.93 7.41
C ARG A 511 -6.38 1.28 5.93
N ALA A 512 -5.79 0.39 5.13
CA ALA A 512 -5.79 0.51 3.68
C ALA A 512 -7.14 0.09 3.09
N LEU A 513 -7.92 -0.71 3.82
CA LEU A 513 -9.23 -1.19 3.40
C LEU A 513 -10.38 -0.31 3.91
N VAL A 514 -10.30 0.25 5.13
CA VAL A 514 -11.41 0.98 5.75
C VAL A 514 -10.97 2.35 6.26
N GLY A 515 -11.76 3.38 5.90
CA GLY A 515 -11.62 4.74 6.41
C GLY A 515 -11.25 5.76 5.33
N HIS A 516 -11.21 7.04 5.73
CA HIS A 516 -10.91 8.18 4.88
C HIS A 516 -9.53 8.18 4.19
N LYS A 517 -8.61 7.30 4.59
CA LYS A 517 -7.25 7.18 4.05
C LYS A 517 -7.10 6.07 3.00
N ILE A 518 -8.21 5.46 2.58
CA ILE A 518 -8.22 4.44 1.53
C ILE A 518 -7.62 4.97 0.23
N ASP A 519 -6.83 4.12 -0.45
CA ASP A 519 -6.37 4.41 -1.80
C ASP A 519 -7.51 4.19 -2.80
N LEU A 520 -7.95 5.26 -3.46
CA LEU A 520 -9.02 5.18 -4.46
C LEU A 520 -8.58 4.37 -5.68
N ASN A 521 -7.30 4.36 -6.04
CA ASN A 521 -6.81 3.51 -7.13
C ASN A 521 -7.00 2.03 -6.81
N MET A 522 -6.86 1.64 -5.54
CA MET A 522 -7.18 0.28 -5.09
C MET A 522 -8.66 0.00 -5.30
N VAL A 523 -9.57 0.93 -4.96
CA VAL A 523 -11.02 0.74 -5.15
C VAL A 523 -11.37 0.61 -6.64
N GLU A 524 -10.78 1.47 -7.49
CA GLU A 524 -11.05 1.50 -8.93
C GLU A 524 -10.61 0.23 -9.63
N ASN A 525 -9.41 -0.27 -9.28
CA ASN A 525 -8.80 -1.44 -9.91
C ASN A 525 -9.15 -2.77 -9.20
N ASN A 526 -9.82 -2.72 -8.06
CA ASN A 526 -10.14 -3.93 -7.31
C ASN A 526 -11.08 -4.84 -8.11
N PRO A 527 -10.73 -6.12 -8.29
CA PRO A 527 -11.52 -7.04 -9.09
C PRO A 527 -12.91 -7.27 -8.48
N ILE A 528 -13.82 -7.81 -9.29
CA ILE A 528 -15.14 -8.25 -8.81
C ILE A 528 -14.94 -9.29 -7.71
N CYS A 529 -15.73 -9.18 -6.65
CA CYS A 529 -15.76 -10.21 -5.61
C CYS A 529 -16.48 -11.45 -6.15
N ARG A 530 -15.79 -12.58 -6.27
CA ARG A 530 -16.41 -13.90 -6.51
C ARG A 530 -15.91 -14.88 -5.47
N LEU A 531 -16.80 -15.45 -4.66
CA LEU A 531 -16.42 -16.50 -3.71
C LEU A 531 -16.45 -17.84 -4.46
N ASP A 532 -15.43 -18.69 -4.26
CA ASP A 532 -15.38 -20.04 -4.84
C ASP A 532 -16.35 -20.95 -4.09
N LYS A 533 -17.63 -20.84 -4.41
CA LYS A 533 -18.73 -21.50 -3.69
C LYS A 533 -18.57 -23.02 -3.77
N THR A 534 -18.52 -23.68 -2.62
CA THR A 534 -18.54 -25.15 -2.50
C THR A 534 -19.67 -25.59 -1.54
N ALA A 535 -20.10 -26.85 -1.65
CA ALA A 535 -21.21 -27.37 -0.84
C ALA A 535 -20.84 -27.62 0.64
N SER A 536 -19.54 -27.79 0.94
CA SER A 536 -18.99 -28.05 2.28
C SER A 536 -17.56 -27.51 2.35
N SER A 537 -17.14 -27.07 3.53
CA SER A 537 -15.76 -26.65 3.80
C SER A 537 -14.78 -27.83 3.96
N THR A 538 -15.26 -29.07 3.76
CA THR A 538 -14.51 -30.31 3.97
C THR A 538 -14.03 -30.51 5.41
N ALA A 539 -14.69 -29.87 6.39
CA ALA A 539 -14.38 -30.04 7.82
C ALA A 539 -14.47 -31.51 8.27
N PHE A 540 -15.26 -32.31 7.55
CA PHE A 540 -15.49 -33.74 7.79
C PHE A 540 -14.93 -34.62 6.66
N GLU A 541 -13.88 -34.19 5.94
CA GLU A 541 -13.11 -35.13 5.12
C GLU A 541 -12.48 -36.18 6.03
N TYR A 542 -13.23 -37.27 6.25
CA TYR A 542 -12.67 -38.51 6.74
C TYR A 542 -11.63 -38.93 5.71
N ALA A 543 -10.36 -39.04 6.12
CA ALA A 543 -9.47 -39.96 5.44
C ALA A 543 -10.27 -41.27 5.32
N LYS A 544 -10.43 -41.80 4.11
CA LYS A 544 -10.81 -43.19 3.97
C LYS A 544 -9.81 -43.95 4.83
N ILE A 545 -10.25 -44.43 5.99
CA ILE A 545 -9.56 -45.50 6.66
C ILE A 545 -9.85 -46.66 5.71
N ASP A 546 -8.86 -47.00 4.89
CA ASP A 546 -8.91 -48.24 4.13
C ASP A 546 -9.09 -49.35 5.19
N ASP A 547 -10.26 -50.00 5.15
CA ASP A 547 -10.60 -51.17 5.99
C ASP A 547 -9.58 -52.30 5.83
#